data_AF-A0AAN2W0T6-F1
#
_entry.id   AF-A0AAN2W0T6-F1
#
_cell.length_a   1.000
_cell.length_b   1.000
_cell.length_c   1.000
_cell.angle_alpha   90.00
_cell.angle_beta   90.00
_cell.angle_gamma   90.00
#
_symmetry.space_group_name_H-M   'P 1'
#
loop_
_entity.id
_entity.type
_entity.pdbx_description
1 polymer ?
#
loop_
_entity_poly.entity_id
_entity_poly.type
_entity_poly.pdbx_seq_one_letter_code
_entity_poly.pdbx_strand_id
1 'polypeptide(L)'
;MDETLLALNTAFAKSITEVTVEKVTNKITQIKSNHDLKKQVTDYEQLINDLLDNKNKLELTARNYKERLEQVTISDSDIESLHNTVSTVIKLVMPLSQSESKTDEKSIDVLLNLLNSDTLKTLQLLGYNYKKAIGEPLTQITSDFLKNKLNTKKQGL
;
A
#
# COMPACT_ATOMS: atom_id res chain seq x y z
N MET A 1 -4.32 21.30 0.63
CA MET A 1 -4.96 19.96 0.49
C MET A 1 -4.33 19.35 -0.75
N ASP A 2 -3.75 18.15 -0.65
CA ASP A 2 -3.03 17.49 -1.76
C ASP A 2 -3.94 17.45 -3.01
N GLU A 3 -3.51 18.11 -4.09
CA GLU A 3 -4.28 18.26 -5.34
C GLU A 3 -4.67 16.89 -5.92
N THR A 4 -3.83 15.89 -5.69
CA THR A 4 -4.09 14.51 -6.09
C THR A 4 -5.21 13.85 -5.27
N LEU A 5 -5.26 14.08 -3.96
CA LEU A 5 -6.30 13.52 -3.09
C LEU A 5 -7.67 14.14 -3.40
N LEU A 6 -7.70 15.43 -3.73
CA LEU A 6 -8.92 16.09 -4.17
C LEU A 6 -9.46 15.45 -5.46
N ALA A 7 -8.58 15.18 -6.44
CA ALA A 7 -8.96 14.51 -7.67
C ALA A 7 -9.52 13.10 -7.43
N LEU A 8 -8.91 12.32 -6.51
CA LEU A 8 -9.43 11.00 -6.12
C LEU A 8 -10.81 11.10 -5.48
N ASN A 9 -11.02 12.05 -4.56
CA ASN A 9 -12.31 12.28 -3.90
C ASN A 9 -13.40 12.64 -4.93
N THR A 10 -13.08 13.50 -5.89
CA THR A 10 -14.01 13.87 -6.97
C THR A 10 -14.33 12.68 -7.88
N ALA A 11 -13.33 11.89 -8.28
CA ALA A 11 -13.54 10.70 -9.10
C ALA A 11 -14.41 9.65 -8.39
N PHE A 12 -14.18 9.43 -7.09
CA PHE A 12 -14.98 8.56 -6.25
C PHE A 12 -16.43 9.04 -6.16
N ALA A 13 -16.63 10.31 -5.78
CA ALA A 13 -17.97 10.91 -5.65
C ALA A 13 -18.76 10.83 -6.96
N LYS A 14 -18.12 11.09 -8.09
CA LYS A 14 -18.73 10.94 -9.42
C LYS A 14 -19.17 9.49 -9.66
N SER A 15 -18.27 8.53 -9.43
CA SER A 15 -18.55 7.13 -9.69
C SER A 15 -19.69 6.57 -8.82
N ILE A 16 -19.73 6.89 -7.52
CA ILE A 16 -20.81 6.39 -6.64
C ILE A 16 -22.17 7.03 -6.93
N THR A 17 -22.20 8.27 -7.43
CA THR A 17 -23.46 8.97 -7.73
C THR A 17 -24.05 8.57 -9.08
N GLU A 18 -23.27 8.01 -10.00
CA GLU A 18 -23.74 7.53 -11.30
C GLU A 18 -24.54 6.22 -11.20
N VAL A 19 -24.31 5.39 -10.19
CA VAL A 19 -24.90 4.04 -10.05
C VAL A 19 -25.70 3.83 -8.76
N THR A 20 -26.32 4.89 -8.23
CA THR A 20 -27.18 4.72 -7.05
C THR A 20 -28.31 3.72 -7.33
N VAL A 21 -28.70 2.96 -6.30
CA VAL A 21 -29.78 1.97 -6.41
C VAL A 21 -31.05 2.60 -7.00
N GLU A 22 -31.37 3.82 -6.57
CA GLU A 22 -32.48 4.61 -7.09
C GLU A 22 -32.34 4.90 -8.60
N LYS A 23 -31.19 5.40 -9.06
CA LYS A 23 -30.97 5.68 -10.49
C LYS A 23 -31.06 4.42 -11.35
N VAL A 24 -30.46 3.32 -10.90
CA VAL A 24 -30.49 2.04 -11.62
C VAL A 24 -31.91 1.48 -11.66
N THR A 25 -32.64 1.52 -10.54
CA THR A 25 -34.04 1.07 -10.46
C THR A 25 -34.95 1.90 -11.36
N ASN A 26 -34.75 3.22 -11.39
CA ASN A 26 -35.48 4.13 -12.27
C ASN A 26 -35.19 3.82 -13.74
N LYS A 27 -33.93 3.62 -14.14
CA LYS A 27 -33.57 3.18 -15.50
C LYS A 27 -34.24 1.86 -15.86
N ILE A 28 -34.17 0.84 -14.99
CA ILE A 28 -34.82 -0.46 -15.22
C ILE A 28 -36.32 -0.29 -15.44
N THR A 29 -36.98 0.54 -14.62
CA THR A 29 -38.43 0.78 -14.72
C THR A 29 -38.79 1.50 -16.03
N GLN A 30 -37.99 2.48 -16.45
CA GLN A 30 -38.15 3.17 -17.73
C GLN A 30 -37.95 2.25 -18.93
N ILE A 31 -36.99 1.32 -18.86
CA ILE A 31 -36.80 0.33 -19.92
C ILE A 31 -38.02 -0.58 -20.00
N LYS A 32 -38.52 -1.07 -18.86
CA LYS A 32 -39.69 -1.97 -18.81
C LYS A 32 -40.99 -1.33 -19.32
N SER A 33 -41.15 -0.01 -19.22
CA SER A 33 -42.35 0.67 -19.72
C SER A 33 -42.35 0.85 -21.24
N ASN A 34 -41.23 0.60 -21.92
CA ASN A 34 -41.13 0.67 -23.37
C ASN A 34 -41.78 -0.58 -24.01
N HIS A 35 -42.65 -0.42 -25.01
CA HIS A 35 -43.32 -1.56 -25.66
C HIS A 35 -42.49 -2.24 -26.76
N ASP A 36 -41.35 -1.66 -27.15
CA ASP A 36 -40.44 -2.23 -28.15
C ASP A 36 -39.37 -3.12 -27.51
N LEU A 37 -39.53 -4.44 -27.67
CA LEU A 37 -38.60 -5.45 -27.14
C LEU A 37 -37.18 -5.32 -27.68
N LYS A 38 -36.98 -4.91 -28.94
CA LYS A 38 -35.63 -4.75 -29.49
C LYS A 38 -34.93 -3.58 -28.81
N LYS A 39 -35.66 -2.47 -28.64
CA LYS A 39 -35.16 -1.30 -27.94
C LYS A 39 -34.89 -1.60 -26.46
N GLN A 40 -35.74 -2.38 -25.79
CA GLN A 40 -35.48 -2.83 -24.42
C GLN A 40 -34.15 -3.57 -24.28
N VAL A 41 -33.85 -4.50 -25.21
CA VAL A 41 -32.58 -5.24 -25.20
C VAL A 41 -31.39 -4.28 -25.33
N THR A 42 -31.44 -3.37 -26.31
CA THR A 42 -30.38 -2.36 -26.50
C THR A 42 -30.19 -1.49 -25.25
N ASP A 43 -31.29 -1.03 -24.63
CA ASP A 43 -31.22 -0.18 -23.44
C ASP A 43 -30.67 -0.95 -22.22
N TYR A 44 -30.99 -2.24 -22.08
CA TYR A 44 -30.42 -3.10 -21.04
C TYR A 44 -28.93 -3.36 -21.26
N GLU A 45 -28.50 -3.63 -22.48
CA GLU A 45 -27.07 -3.78 -22.82
C GLU A 45 -26.31 -2.50 -22.48
N GLN A 46 -26.87 -1.34 -22.80
CA GLN A 46 -26.26 -0.06 -22.44
C GLN A 46 -26.19 0.14 -20.92
N LEU A 47 -27.26 -0.18 -20.17
CA LEU A 47 -27.23 -0.12 -18.71
C LEU A 47 -26.16 -1.05 -18.11
N ILE A 48 -26.02 -2.27 -18.64
CA ILE A 48 -24.98 -3.21 -18.20
C ILE A 48 -23.58 -2.64 -18.47
N ASN A 49 -23.36 -2.07 -19.65
CA ASN A 49 -22.08 -1.47 -20.02
C ASN A 49 -21.75 -0.26 -19.14
N ASP A 50 -22.73 0.62 -18.86
CA ASP A 50 -22.57 1.75 -17.94
C ASP A 50 -22.15 1.27 -16.52
N LEU A 51 -22.80 0.20 -16.02
CA LEU A 51 -22.50 -0.39 -14.72
C LEU A 51 -21.10 -1.01 -14.68
N LEU A 52 -20.69 -1.70 -15.75
CA LEU A 52 -19.37 -2.32 -15.87
C LEU A 52 -18.27 -1.25 -15.91
N ASP A 53 -18.46 -0.21 -16.73
CA ASP A 53 -17.52 0.91 -16.82
C ASP A 53 -17.37 1.60 -15.45
N ASN A 54 -18.48 1.84 -14.76
CA ASN A 54 -18.42 2.48 -13.45
C ASN A 54 -17.77 1.59 -12.38
N LYS A 55 -17.97 0.27 -12.43
CA LYS A 55 -17.22 -0.66 -11.58
C LYS A 55 -15.72 -0.53 -11.81
N ASN A 56 -15.27 -0.48 -13.07
CA ASN A 56 -13.86 -0.34 -13.41
C ASN A 56 -13.28 1.00 -12.90
N LYS A 57 -14.03 2.10 -13.01
CA LYS A 57 -13.66 3.41 -12.45
C LYS A 57 -13.52 3.37 -10.93
N LEU A 58 -14.45 2.73 -10.22
CA LEU A 58 -14.38 2.56 -8.77
C LEU A 58 -13.18 1.71 -8.36
N GLU A 59 -12.91 0.62 -9.08
CA GLU A 59 -11.76 -0.25 -8.79
C GLU A 59 -10.44 0.50 -8.99
N LEU A 60 -10.30 1.26 -10.08
CA LEU A 60 -9.14 2.11 -10.32
C LEU A 60 -8.97 3.15 -9.20
N THR A 61 -10.05 3.81 -8.81
CA THR A 61 -10.03 4.81 -7.73
C THR A 61 -9.62 4.18 -6.39
N ALA A 62 -10.13 3.00 -6.06
CA ALA A 62 -9.76 2.26 -4.86
C ALA A 62 -8.29 1.83 -4.87
N ARG A 63 -7.76 1.37 -6.01
CA ARG A 63 -6.33 1.06 -6.17
C ARG A 63 -5.46 2.29 -5.92
N ASN A 64 -5.83 3.44 -6.49
CA ASN A 64 -5.09 4.69 -6.29
C ASN A 64 -5.13 5.15 -4.82
N TYR A 65 -6.27 5.03 -4.13
CA TYR A 65 -6.34 5.30 -2.69
C TYR A 65 -5.43 4.37 -1.90
N LYS A 66 -5.42 3.07 -2.23
CA LYS A 66 -4.56 2.08 -1.59
C LYS A 66 -3.09 2.44 -1.78
N GLU A 67 -2.67 2.74 -3.01
CA GLU A 67 -1.30 3.18 -3.29
C GLU A 67 -0.92 4.41 -2.48
N ARG A 68 -1.82 5.40 -2.38
CA ARG A 68 -1.56 6.61 -1.60
C ARG A 68 -1.48 6.35 -0.10
N LEU A 69 -2.33 5.47 0.43
CA LEU A 69 -2.32 5.07 1.84
C LEU A 69 -1.09 4.22 2.18
N GLU A 70 -0.58 3.46 1.23
CA GLU A 70 0.64 2.68 1.35
C GLU A 70 1.91 3.54 1.20
N GLN A 71 1.84 4.69 0.51
CA GLN A 71 2.90 5.68 0.48
C GLN A 71 3.00 6.42 1.83
N VAL A 72 3.88 5.92 2.70
CA VAL A 72 4.29 6.66 3.90
C VAL A 72 5.28 7.76 3.48
N THR A 73 4.85 9.02 3.49
CA THR A 73 5.77 10.16 3.46
C THR A 73 6.36 10.35 4.85
N ILE A 74 7.65 10.02 4.99
CA ILE A 74 8.41 10.17 6.21
C ILE A 74 9.07 11.56 6.21
N SER A 75 9.05 12.25 7.35
CA SER A 75 9.73 13.55 7.48
C SER A 75 11.26 13.38 7.51
N ASP A 76 12.02 14.44 7.23
CA ASP A 76 13.48 14.37 7.26
C ASP A 76 14.04 13.89 8.62
N SER A 77 13.45 14.35 9.73
CA SER A 77 13.82 13.91 11.07
C SER A 77 13.47 12.44 11.34
N ASP A 78 12.37 11.97 10.77
CA ASP A 78 11.96 10.57 10.90
C ASP A 78 12.81 9.66 10.01
N ILE A 79 13.27 10.13 8.84
CA ILE A 79 14.24 9.41 7.99
C ILE A 79 15.58 9.25 8.71
N GLU A 80 16.04 10.30 9.39
CA GLU A 80 17.27 10.23 10.20
C GLU A 80 17.10 9.24 11.36
N SER A 81 15.95 9.28 12.03
CA SER A 81 15.61 8.32 13.09
C SER A 81 15.52 6.88 12.58
N LEU A 82 14.96 6.68 11.38
CA LEU A 82 14.91 5.38 10.70
C LEU A 82 16.31 4.87 10.38
N HIS A 83 17.16 5.72 9.78
CA HIS A 83 18.56 5.40 9.49
C HIS A 83 19.30 4.94 10.76
N ASN A 84 19.18 5.71 11.85
CA ASN A 84 19.82 5.39 13.13
C ASN A 84 19.32 4.07 13.72
N THR A 85 18.01 3.83 13.65
CA THR A 85 17.38 2.60 14.15
C THR A 85 17.83 1.39 13.34
N VAL A 86 17.74 1.47 12.01
CA VAL A 86 18.18 0.42 11.08
C VAL A 86 19.66 0.10 11.31
N SER A 87 20.50 1.12 11.41
CA SER A 87 21.94 0.97 11.65
C SER A 87 22.23 0.23 12.94
N THR A 88 21.52 0.60 14.01
CA THR A 88 21.65 -0.04 15.33
C THR A 88 21.21 -1.50 15.28
N VAL A 89 20.05 -1.79 14.67
CA VAL A 89 19.52 -3.16 14.57
C VAL A 89 20.45 -4.05 13.75
N ILE A 90 20.93 -3.58 12.59
CA ILE A 90 21.86 -4.32 11.73
C ILE A 90 23.14 -4.65 12.51
N LYS A 91 23.74 -3.69 13.20
CA LYS A 91 24.96 -3.91 14.01
C LYS A 91 24.74 -4.89 15.16
N LEU A 92 23.55 -4.93 15.75
CA LEU A 92 23.24 -5.86 16.85
C LEU A 92 22.92 -7.27 16.36
N VAL A 93 22.23 -7.39 15.22
CA VAL A 93 21.67 -8.67 14.76
C VAL A 93 22.62 -9.39 13.79
N MET A 94 23.32 -8.68 12.88
CA MET A 94 24.20 -9.33 11.89
C MET A 94 25.29 -10.21 12.53
N PRO A 95 25.99 -9.79 13.60
CA PRO A 95 26.98 -10.63 14.25
C PRO A 95 26.40 -11.89 14.92
N LEU A 96 25.09 -11.93 15.17
CA LEU A 96 24.40 -13.05 15.80
C LEU A 96 23.86 -14.07 14.78
N SER A 97 23.86 -13.72 13.49
CA SER A 97 23.52 -14.62 12.39
C SER A 97 24.62 -15.68 12.26
N GLN A 98 24.32 -16.94 12.59
CA GLN A 98 25.27 -18.06 12.59
C GLN A 98 25.65 -18.53 11.17
N SER A 99 25.93 -17.64 10.23
CA SER A 99 26.50 -18.05 8.94
C SER A 99 28.01 -18.16 9.07
N GLU A 100 28.57 -19.32 8.72
CA GLU A 100 30.01 -19.62 8.74
C GLU A 100 30.86 -18.69 7.85
N SER A 101 30.23 -17.84 7.02
CA SER A 101 30.89 -16.72 6.37
C SER A 101 31.04 -15.57 7.36
N LYS A 102 32.29 -15.21 7.68
CA LYS A 102 32.62 -13.91 8.26
C LYS A 102 31.94 -12.83 7.42
N THR A 103 30.82 -12.30 7.90
CA THR A 103 30.22 -11.11 7.31
C THR A 103 31.24 -9.99 7.50
N ASP A 104 31.99 -9.68 6.44
CA ASP A 104 33.03 -8.65 6.51
C ASP A 104 32.39 -7.33 6.96
N GLU A 105 32.98 -6.66 7.96
CA GLU A 105 32.54 -5.34 8.43
C GLU A 105 32.37 -4.36 7.24
N LYS A 106 33.20 -4.51 6.21
CA LYS A 106 33.13 -3.75 4.96
C LYS A 106 31.79 -3.93 4.22
N SER A 107 31.20 -5.13 4.23
CA SER A 107 29.90 -5.38 3.61
C SER A 107 28.76 -4.75 4.41
N ILE A 108 28.90 -4.68 5.74
CA ILE A 108 27.95 -4.00 6.62
C ILE A 108 28.00 -2.49 6.36
N ASP A 109 29.20 -1.91 6.28
CA ASP A 109 29.37 -0.48 5.99
C ASP A 109 28.82 -0.09 4.61
N VAL A 110 28.99 -0.94 3.59
CA VAL A 110 28.38 -0.72 2.27
C VAL A 110 26.84 -0.69 2.37
N LEU A 111 26.24 -1.64 3.10
CA LEU A 111 24.79 -1.65 3.32
C LEU A 111 24.29 -0.42 4.09
N LEU A 112 25.01 0.01 5.13
CA LEU A 112 24.67 1.20 5.92
C LEU A 112 24.78 2.47 5.10
N ASN A 113 25.79 2.57 4.23
CA ASN A 113 25.96 3.69 3.32
C ASN A 113 24.85 3.74 2.26
N LEU A 114 24.35 2.60 1.79
CA LEU A 114 23.20 2.55 0.87
C LEU A 114 21.87 2.93 1.55
N LEU A 115 21.80 2.82 2.88
CA LEU A 115 20.63 3.17 3.69
C LEU A 115 20.77 4.54 4.36
N ASN A 116 21.63 5.42 3.83
CA ASN A 116 21.80 6.77 4.36
C ASN A 116 20.56 7.66 4.12
N SER A 117 20.46 8.74 4.90
CA SER A 117 19.29 9.64 4.88
C SER A 117 19.00 10.20 3.48
N ASP A 118 20.02 10.60 2.72
CA ASP A 118 19.84 11.14 1.37
C ASP A 118 19.33 10.08 0.39
N THR A 119 19.85 8.85 0.48
CA THR A 119 19.41 7.74 -0.37
C THR A 119 17.97 7.39 -0.08
N LEU A 120 17.60 7.31 1.20
CA LEU A 120 16.21 7.15 1.60
C LEU A 120 15.38 8.32 1.02
N LYS A 121 15.71 9.59 1.29
CA LYS A 121 14.97 10.73 0.70
C LYS A 121 14.77 10.61 -0.82
N THR A 122 15.79 10.22 -1.57
CA THR A 122 15.65 9.98 -3.02
C THR A 122 14.70 8.83 -3.35
N LEU A 123 14.77 7.71 -2.61
CA LEU A 123 13.81 6.61 -2.75
C LEU A 123 12.38 7.07 -2.44
N GLN A 124 12.17 7.92 -1.42
CA GLN A 124 10.85 8.50 -1.13
C GLN A 124 10.30 9.30 -2.31
N LEU A 125 11.14 10.13 -2.94
CA LEU A 125 10.77 10.90 -4.14
C LEU A 125 10.44 9.99 -5.32
N LEU A 126 11.06 8.82 -5.41
CA LEU A 126 10.76 7.79 -6.41
C LEU A 126 9.55 6.91 -6.05
N GLY A 127 8.84 7.21 -4.95
CA GLY A 127 7.63 6.49 -4.53
C GLY A 127 7.90 5.19 -3.75
N TYR A 128 9.08 5.04 -3.16
CA TYR A 128 9.43 3.87 -2.38
C TYR A 128 8.57 3.72 -1.12
N ASN A 129 8.06 2.50 -0.88
CA ASN A 129 7.21 2.19 0.28
C ASN A 129 8.06 1.67 1.46
N TYR A 130 8.44 2.56 2.37
CA TYR A 130 9.25 2.21 3.54
C TYR A 130 8.58 1.26 4.53
N LYS A 131 7.27 1.37 4.71
CA LYS A 131 6.54 0.48 5.62
C LYS A 131 6.73 -0.96 5.19
N LYS A 132 6.50 -1.25 3.91
CA LYS A 132 6.63 -2.60 3.37
C LYS A 132 8.09 -3.05 3.25
N ALA A 133 8.97 -2.18 2.77
CA ALA A 133 10.32 -2.58 2.41
C ALA A 133 11.31 -2.61 3.58
N ILE A 134 11.07 -1.82 4.65
CA ILE A 134 11.96 -1.74 5.82
C ILE A 134 11.19 -2.01 7.11
N GLY A 135 10.04 -1.35 7.32
CA GLY A 135 9.28 -1.44 8.56
C GLY A 135 8.81 -2.86 8.89
N GLU A 136 8.17 -3.54 7.93
CA GLU A 136 7.69 -4.91 8.07
C GLU A 136 8.84 -5.90 8.34
N PRO A 137 9.92 -5.96 7.54
CA PRO A 137 11.08 -6.81 7.84
C PRO A 137 11.71 -6.55 9.21
N LEU A 138 11.91 -5.28 9.60
CA LEU A 138 12.49 -4.95 10.91
C LEU A 138 11.59 -5.40 12.06
N THR A 139 10.28 -5.20 11.92
CA THR A 139 9.30 -5.65 12.92
C THR A 139 9.33 -7.17 13.06
N GLN A 140 9.41 -7.88 11.95
CA GLN A 140 9.49 -9.34 11.94
C GLN A 140 10.77 -9.84 12.62
N ILE A 141 11.94 -9.31 12.24
CA ILE A 141 13.23 -9.67 12.85
C ILE A 141 13.22 -9.40 14.36
N THR A 142 12.70 -8.24 14.77
CA THR A 142 12.61 -7.87 16.19
C THR A 142 11.67 -8.82 16.93
N SER A 143 10.52 -9.13 16.36
CA SER A 143 9.56 -10.09 16.95
C SER A 143 10.18 -11.47 17.11
N ASP A 144 10.86 -11.98 16.08
CA ASP A 144 11.48 -13.30 16.09
C ASP A 144 12.66 -13.37 17.05
N PHE A 145 13.48 -12.32 17.12
CA PHE A 145 14.54 -12.19 18.12
C PHE A 145 13.98 -12.26 19.55
N LEU A 146 12.93 -11.48 19.83
CA LEU A 146 12.28 -11.47 21.14
C LEU A 146 11.67 -12.83 21.47
N LYS A 147 10.95 -13.45 20.53
CA LYS A 147 10.40 -14.80 20.71
C LYS A 147 11.50 -15.81 21.03
N ASN A 148 12.60 -15.82 20.26
CA ASN A 148 13.69 -16.76 20.48
C ASN A 148 14.35 -16.55 21.86
N LYS A 149 14.61 -15.30 22.27
CA LYS A 149 15.18 -14.99 23.59
C LYS A 149 14.23 -15.27 24.76
N LEU A 150 12.92 -15.08 24.58
CA LEU A 150 11.92 -15.34 25.63
C LEU A 150 11.60 -16.84 25.73
N ASN A 151 11.58 -17.58 24.62
CA ASN A 151 11.27 -19.01 24.60
C ASN A 151 12.43 -19.87 25.17
N THR A 152 13.67 -19.41 25.08
CA THR A 152 14.82 -20.04 25.76
C THR A 152 14.70 -20.07 27.29
N LYS A 153 13.82 -19.27 27.89
CA LYS A 153 13.60 -19.24 29.34
C LYS A 153 12.59 -20.30 29.83
N LYS A 154 11.82 -20.93 28.94
CA LYS A 154 10.73 -21.85 29.30
C LYS A 154 11.11 -23.34 29.28
N GLN A 155 12.29 -23.69 28.77
CA GLN A 155 12.80 -25.07 28.72
C GLN A 155 13.80 -25.40 29.85
N GLY A 156 13.95 -24.53 30.85
CA GLY A 156 14.89 -24.68 31.97
C GLY A 156 14.23 -24.64 33.35
N LEU A 157 12.98 -25.08 33.48
CA LEU A 157 12.25 -25.25 34.74
C LEU A 157 11.49 -26.58 34.74
#